data_AF-A0A7K8RAM0-F1
#
_entry.id   AF-A0A7K8RAM0-F1
#
_cell.length_a   1.000
_cell.length_b   1.000
_cell.length_c   1.000
_cell.angle_alpha   90.00
_cell.angle_beta   90.00
_cell.angle_gamma   90.00
#
_symmetry.space_group_name_H-M   'P 1'
#
loop_
_entity.id
_entity.type
_entity.pdbx_description
1 polymer ?
#
loop_
_entity_poly.entity_id
_entity_poly.type
_entity_poly.pdbx_seq_one_letter_code
_entity_poly.pdbx_strand_id
1 'polypeptide(L)'
;VLHSLRYLKVAVSEPSPGVPQFMQLGFVDGIPFVRYDSERGRLEPQVPWMAAGAEPGYWDTQTQNSKGHQQVFAGNLETARARYNQSGGLHTVQRVSGCDLLSDGSVRGIYRDGYDGWDFISFDLASGSFVAADDAAQVTKRKWESDDGITVQQRVAYLEHSCPEWLRKYIGYGREALERK
;
A
#
# COMPACT_ATOMS: atom_id res chain seq x y z
N VAL A 1 1.52 4.72 19.86
CA VAL A 1 1.09 3.66 18.91
C VAL A 1 1.33 2.35 19.60
N LEU A 2 0.30 1.52 19.73
CA LEU A 2 0.42 0.18 20.32
C LEU A 2 0.96 -0.79 19.27
N HIS A 3 0.29 -0.84 18.10
CA HIS A 3 0.76 -1.59 16.95
C HIS A 3 0.50 -0.81 15.66
N SER A 4 1.24 -1.14 14.61
CA SER A 4 1.15 -0.51 13.30
C SER A 4 1.25 -1.54 12.17
N LEU A 5 0.43 -1.34 11.14
CA LEU A 5 0.53 -2.03 9.86
C LEU A 5 0.91 -1.02 8.79
N ARG A 6 1.90 -1.33 7.96
CA ARG A 6 2.28 -0.54 6.80
C ARG A 6 2.51 -1.42 5.59
N TYR A 7 2.10 -0.93 4.43
CA TYR A 7 2.45 -1.47 3.13
C TYR A 7 3.16 -0.39 2.32
N LEU A 8 4.31 -0.76 1.75
CA LEU A 8 4.99 0.00 0.73
C LEU A 8 4.83 -0.73 -0.61
N LYS A 9 4.33 -0.04 -1.61
CA LYS A 9 4.27 -0.52 -2.99
C LYS A 9 5.10 0.41 -3.86
N VAL A 10 5.92 -0.15 -4.74
CA VAL A 10 6.78 0.61 -5.65
C VAL A 10 6.65 -0.01 -7.04
N ALA A 11 6.48 0.84 -8.05
CA ALA A 11 6.56 0.46 -9.45
C ALA A 11 7.56 1.34 -10.18
N VAL A 12 8.21 0.75 -11.19
CA VAL A 12 9.25 1.38 -11.99
C VAL A 12 8.92 1.18 -13.48
N SER A 13 9.00 2.25 -14.29
CA SER A 13 8.69 2.18 -15.74
C SER A 13 9.74 1.40 -16.54
N GLU A 14 11.02 1.59 -16.21
CA GLU A 14 12.17 1.01 -16.91
C GLU A 14 13.02 0.17 -15.93
N PRO A 15 12.61 -1.06 -15.58
CA PRO A 15 13.35 -1.89 -14.63
C PRO A 15 14.74 -2.26 -15.15
N SER A 16 15.75 -2.13 -14.29
CA SER A 16 17.12 -2.60 -14.55
C SER A 16 17.32 -4.01 -14.00
N PRO A 17 18.35 -4.76 -14.42
CA PRO A 17 18.65 -6.08 -13.86
C PRO A 17 18.71 -6.05 -12.32
N GLY A 18 17.91 -6.90 -11.66
CA GLY A 18 17.81 -6.95 -10.19
C GLY A 18 16.84 -5.94 -9.58
N VAL A 19 16.19 -5.09 -10.39
CA VAL A 19 15.12 -4.19 -9.95
C VAL A 19 13.80 -4.66 -10.58
N PRO A 20 12.90 -5.27 -9.80
CA PRO A 20 11.61 -5.70 -10.34
C PRO A 20 10.75 -4.50 -10.75
N GLN A 21 9.94 -4.67 -11.80
CA GLN A 21 8.98 -3.65 -12.25
C GLN A 21 8.01 -3.24 -11.14
N PHE A 22 7.62 -4.18 -10.28
CA PHE A 22 6.75 -3.93 -9.14
C PHE A 22 7.21 -4.68 -7.90
N MET A 23 7.11 -4.04 -6.74
CA MET A 23 7.40 -4.61 -5.44
C MET A 23 6.37 -4.16 -4.41
N GLN A 24 5.99 -5.07 -3.52
CA GLN A 24 5.19 -4.79 -2.33
C GLN A 24 5.88 -5.35 -1.09
N LEU A 25 5.99 -4.53 -0.04
CA LEU A 25 6.51 -4.89 1.27
C LEU A 25 5.46 -4.59 2.33
N GLY A 26 5.23 -5.53 3.24
CA GLY A 26 4.36 -5.35 4.41
C GLY A 26 5.18 -5.33 5.69
N PHE A 27 4.83 -4.44 6.61
CA PHE A 27 5.48 -4.27 7.91
C PHE A 27 4.45 -4.30 9.04
N VAL A 28 4.74 -5.07 10.09
CA VAL A 28 4.05 -5.00 11.39
C VAL A 28 5.06 -4.47 12.40
N ASP A 29 4.76 -3.33 13.02
CA ASP A 29 5.66 -2.66 13.99
C ASP A 29 7.09 -2.44 13.48
N GLY A 30 7.18 -2.06 12.20
CA GLY A 30 8.44 -1.84 11.49
C GLY A 30 9.18 -3.12 11.07
N ILE A 31 8.67 -4.30 11.41
CA ILE A 31 9.27 -5.59 11.04
C ILE A 31 8.68 -6.03 9.68
N PRO A 32 9.49 -6.23 8.63
CA PRO A 32 8.98 -6.75 7.36
C PRO A 32 8.47 -8.17 7.58
N PHE A 33 7.21 -8.43 7.23
CA PHE A 33 6.58 -9.74 7.44
C PHE A 33 6.15 -10.43 6.13
N VAL A 34 5.96 -9.66 5.06
CA VAL A 34 5.67 -10.17 3.72
C VAL A 34 6.36 -9.36 2.63
N ARG A 35 6.69 -10.03 1.52
CA ARG A 35 7.26 -9.43 0.32
C ARG A 35 6.66 -10.05 -0.94
N TYR A 36 6.37 -9.22 -1.93
CA TYR A 36 6.08 -9.63 -3.31
C TYR A 36 6.98 -8.84 -4.25
N ASP A 37 7.46 -9.47 -5.32
CA ASP A 37 8.02 -8.78 -6.47
C ASP A 37 7.57 -9.44 -7.78
N SER A 38 7.57 -8.66 -8.85
CA SER A 38 7.11 -9.07 -10.17
C SER A 38 8.00 -10.14 -10.83
N GLU A 39 9.22 -10.35 -10.35
CA GLU A 39 10.12 -11.40 -10.86
C GLU A 39 9.70 -12.77 -10.33
N ARG A 40 9.40 -12.87 -9.02
CA ARG A 40 8.93 -14.11 -8.39
C ARG A 40 7.45 -14.38 -8.64
N GLY A 41 6.64 -13.33 -8.72
CA GLY A 41 5.19 -13.43 -8.94
C GLY A 41 4.42 -14.12 -7.81
N ARG A 42 4.99 -14.15 -6.60
CA ARG A 42 4.44 -14.77 -5.38
C ARG A 42 4.63 -13.86 -4.17
N LEU A 43 3.64 -13.79 -3.29
CA LEU A 43 3.80 -13.19 -1.97
C LEU A 43 4.46 -14.20 -1.02
N GLU A 44 5.55 -13.80 -0.38
CA GLU A 44 6.37 -14.67 0.47
C GLU A 44 6.45 -14.12 1.91
N PRO A 45 6.41 -14.99 2.94
CA PRO A 45 6.67 -14.58 4.31
C PRO A 45 8.12 -14.12 4.45
N GLN A 46 8.36 -13.14 5.33
CA GLN A 46 9.69 -12.65 5.68
C GLN A 46 10.09 -13.01 7.11
N VAL A 47 9.18 -13.65 7.85
CA VAL A 47 9.34 -14.04 9.26
C VAL A 47 8.68 -15.39 9.53
N PRO A 48 9.25 -16.23 10.42
CA PRO A 48 8.74 -17.58 10.67
C PRO A 48 7.28 -17.63 11.15
N TRP A 49 6.89 -16.70 12.02
CA TRP A 49 5.53 -16.67 12.56
C TRP A 49 4.48 -16.39 11.48
N MET A 50 4.81 -15.62 10.45
CA MET A 50 3.90 -15.38 9.33
C MET A 50 3.77 -16.63 8.47
N ALA A 51 4.89 -17.34 8.22
CA ALA A 51 4.89 -18.59 7.46
C ALA A 51 4.05 -19.68 8.15
N ALA A 52 4.12 -19.77 9.48
CA ALA A 52 3.42 -20.79 10.26
C ALA A 52 1.98 -20.41 10.64
N GLY A 53 1.70 -19.12 10.84
CA GLY A 53 0.40 -18.66 11.36
C GLY A 53 -0.67 -18.38 10.31
N ALA A 54 -0.29 -18.16 9.04
CA ALA A 54 -1.23 -17.85 7.97
C ALA A 54 -2.23 -18.98 7.73
N GLU A 55 -3.50 -18.62 7.52
CA GLU A 55 -4.57 -19.58 7.26
C GLU A 55 -4.47 -20.22 5.86
N PRO A 56 -5.06 -21.41 5.64
CA PRO A 56 -5.12 -22.02 4.31
C PRO A 56 -5.73 -21.07 3.28
N GLY A 57 -5.12 -20.98 2.10
CA GLY A 57 -5.55 -20.10 1.00
C GLY A 57 -5.08 -18.64 1.12
N TYR A 58 -4.57 -18.21 2.28
CA TYR A 58 -4.06 -16.84 2.46
C TYR A 58 -3.04 -16.44 1.38
N TRP A 59 -2.04 -17.28 1.17
CA TRP A 59 -0.94 -16.99 0.25
C TRP A 59 -1.40 -16.87 -1.20
N ASP A 60 -2.34 -17.69 -1.64
CA ASP A 60 -2.88 -17.65 -3.00
C ASP A 60 -3.72 -16.39 -3.20
N THR A 61 -4.63 -16.10 -2.28
CA THR A 61 -5.45 -14.88 -2.32
C THR A 61 -4.59 -13.62 -2.32
N GLN A 62 -3.62 -13.52 -1.41
CA GLN A 62 -2.78 -12.33 -1.33
C GLN A 62 -1.78 -12.22 -2.48
N THR A 63 -1.35 -13.33 -3.07
CA THR A 63 -0.58 -13.32 -4.32
C THR A 63 -1.41 -12.77 -5.47
N GLN A 64 -2.66 -13.18 -5.62
CA GLN A 64 -3.54 -12.64 -6.67
C GLN A 64 -3.83 -11.15 -6.46
N ASN A 65 -4.08 -10.72 -5.21
CA ASN A 65 -4.21 -9.30 -4.90
C ASN A 65 -2.95 -8.50 -5.27
N SER A 66 -1.76 -9.06 -5.02
CA SER A 66 -0.49 -8.42 -5.36
C SER A 66 -0.28 -8.33 -6.88
N LYS A 67 -0.69 -9.35 -7.64
CA LYS A 67 -0.72 -9.32 -9.12
C LYS A 67 -1.68 -8.26 -9.66
N GLY A 68 -2.86 -8.12 -9.06
CA GLY A 68 -3.79 -7.04 -9.39
C GLY A 68 -3.18 -5.66 -9.13
N HIS A 69 -2.49 -5.49 -8.00
CA HIS A 69 -1.77 -4.24 -7.71
C HIS A 69 -0.63 -3.97 -8.68
N GLN A 70 0.11 -4.98 -9.12
CA GLN A 70 1.14 -4.82 -10.15
C GLN A 70 0.55 -4.21 -11.44
N GLN A 71 -0.60 -4.71 -11.90
CA GLN A 71 -1.27 -4.18 -13.10
C GLN A 71 -1.76 -2.74 -12.89
N VAL A 72 -2.38 -2.45 -11.73
CA VAL A 72 -2.85 -1.10 -11.39
C VAL A 72 -1.68 -0.11 -11.37
N PHE A 73 -0.54 -0.49 -10.80
CA PHE A 73 0.61 0.40 -10.70
C PHE A 73 1.30 0.62 -12.04
N ALA A 74 1.32 -0.38 -12.93
CA ALA A 74 1.76 -0.18 -14.32
C ALA A 74 0.88 0.87 -15.03
N GLY A 75 -0.44 0.79 -14.86
CA GLY A 75 -1.35 1.82 -15.38
C GLY A 75 -1.17 3.20 -14.73
N ASN A 76 -0.84 3.24 -13.43
CA ASN A 76 -0.55 4.49 -12.73
C ASN A 76 0.70 5.19 -13.25
N LEU A 77 1.77 4.44 -13.59
CA LEU A 77 2.98 4.99 -14.21
C LEU A 77 2.64 5.71 -15.52
N GLU A 78 1.91 5.06 -16.42
CA GLU A 78 1.51 5.66 -17.70
C GLU A 78 0.60 6.88 -17.50
N THR A 79 -0.31 6.81 -16.53
CA THR A 79 -1.19 7.94 -16.22
C THR A 79 -0.41 9.13 -15.66
N ALA A 80 0.55 8.90 -14.77
CA ALA A 80 1.39 9.96 -14.21
C ALA A 80 2.26 10.60 -15.29
N ARG A 81 2.96 9.78 -16.10
CA ARG A 81 3.78 10.26 -17.23
C ARG A 81 2.98 11.16 -18.18
N ALA A 82 1.76 10.74 -18.54
CA ALA A 82 0.88 11.54 -19.39
C ALA A 82 0.51 12.89 -18.76
N ARG A 83 0.21 12.93 -17.46
CA ARG A 83 -0.14 14.17 -16.75
C ARG A 83 1.02 15.16 -16.62
N TYR A 84 2.25 14.65 -16.57
CA TYR A 84 3.47 15.47 -16.56
C TYR A 84 4.06 15.71 -17.95
N ASN A 85 3.39 15.26 -19.02
CA ASN A 85 3.85 15.37 -20.41
C ASN A 85 5.26 14.77 -20.65
N GLN A 86 5.57 13.64 -19.99
CA GLN A 86 6.87 12.96 -20.07
C GLN A 86 6.81 11.84 -21.12
N SER A 87 7.79 11.79 -22.04
CA SER A 87 7.80 10.86 -23.18
C SER A 87 8.84 9.72 -23.08
N GLY A 88 9.61 9.63 -21.98
CA GLY A 88 10.64 8.61 -21.78
C GLY A 88 11.38 8.80 -20.46
N GLY A 89 12.15 7.79 -20.05
CA GLY A 89 12.96 7.82 -18.84
C GLY A 89 12.40 6.94 -17.71
N LEU A 90 13.26 6.73 -16.72
CA LEU A 90 12.94 6.02 -15.50
C LEU A 90 12.02 6.86 -14.63
N HIS A 91 10.82 6.34 -14.40
CA HIS A 91 9.84 6.92 -13.50
C HIS A 91 9.41 5.91 -12.44
N THR A 92 8.99 6.43 -11.30
CA THR A 92 8.54 5.62 -10.17
C THR A 92 7.21 6.10 -9.64
N VAL A 93 6.34 5.15 -9.28
CA VAL A 93 5.15 5.41 -8.46
C VAL A 93 5.33 4.65 -7.15
N GLN A 94 5.21 5.34 -6.04
CA GLN A 94 5.22 4.75 -4.71
C GLN A 94 3.87 4.92 -4.02
N ARG A 95 3.48 3.95 -3.19
CA ARG A 95 2.37 4.09 -2.23
C ARG A 95 2.82 3.62 -0.87
N VAL A 96 2.57 4.44 0.15
CA VAL A 96 2.57 4.03 1.55
C VAL A 96 1.14 4.04 2.04
N SER A 97 0.67 2.90 2.54
CA SER A 97 -0.67 2.79 3.14
C SER A 97 -0.65 1.94 4.40
N GLY A 98 -1.58 2.18 5.32
CA GLY A 98 -1.69 1.39 6.54
C GLY A 98 -2.43 2.11 7.66
N CYS A 99 -2.25 1.61 8.88
CA CYS A 99 -2.95 2.12 10.06
C CYS A 99 -2.15 1.89 11.35
N ASP A 100 -2.36 2.77 12.31
CA ASP A 100 -1.91 2.62 13.70
C ASP A 100 -3.10 2.26 14.58
N LEU A 101 -2.93 1.27 15.45
CA LEU A 101 -3.80 1.04 16.59
C LEU A 101 -3.21 1.79 17.79
N LEU A 102 -3.97 2.71 18.36
CA LEU A 102 -3.56 3.51 19.52
C LEU A 102 -4.01 2.85 20.84
N SER A 103 -3.40 3.28 21.95
CA SER A 103 -3.66 2.72 23.28
C SER A 103 -5.07 2.99 23.80
N ASP A 104 -5.72 4.04 23.31
CA ASP A 104 -7.12 4.38 23.58
C ASP A 104 -8.10 3.62 22.67
N GLY A 105 -7.60 2.71 21.82
CA GLY A 105 -8.39 1.94 20.86
C GLY A 105 -8.69 2.66 19.55
N SER A 106 -8.33 3.94 19.42
CA SER A 106 -8.52 4.69 18.18
C SER A 106 -7.55 4.24 17.07
N VAL A 107 -7.92 4.54 15.83
CA VAL A 107 -7.15 4.17 14.63
C VAL A 107 -6.72 5.42 13.88
N ARG A 108 -5.46 5.48 13.45
CA ARG A 108 -4.99 6.50 12.51
C ARG A 108 -4.58 5.85 11.20
N GLY A 109 -5.20 6.25 10.10
CA GLY A 109 -4.87 5.78 8.77
C GLY A 109 -3.74 6.57 8.11
N ILE A 110 -3.00 5.92 7.22
CA ILE A 110 -2.11 6.57 6.26
C ILE A 110 -2.41 6.04 4.86
N TYR A 111 -2.46 6.95 3.89
CA TYR A 111 -2.52 6.63 2.47
C TYR A 111 -1.89 7.78 1.70
N ARG A 112 -0.75 7.52 1.07
CA ARG A 112 0.02 8.52 0.30
C ARG A 112 0.64 7.86 -0.91
N ASP A 113 0.43 8.49 -2.05
CA ASP A 113 1.08 8.17 -3.31
C ASP A 113 2.15 9.21 -3.59
N GLY A 114 3.27 8.73 -4.11
CA GLY A 114 4.37 9.54 -4.62
C GLY A 114 4.68 9.22 -6.08
N TYR A 115 5.26 10.20 -6.76
CA TYR A 115 5.74 10.08 -8.13
C TYR A 115 7.16 10.64 -8.21
N ASP A 116 8.10 9.85 -8.73
CA ASP A 116 9.52 10.20 -8.82
C ASP A 116 10.15 10.63 -7.48
N GLY A 117 9.67 10.03 -6.38
CA GLY A 117 10.14 10.32 -5.02
C GLY A 117 9.53 11.56 -4.37
N TRP A 118 8.69 12.30 -5.09
CA TRP A 118 7.96 13.45 -4.59
C TRP A 118 6.53 13.09 -4.22
N ASP A 119 5.92 13.94 -3.40
CA ASP A 119 4.51 13.81 -3.09
C ASP A 119 3.64 14.01 -4.31
N PHE A 120 2.65 13.14 -4.44
CA PHE A 120 1.66 13.25 -5.51
C PHE A 120 0.27 13.49 -4.92
N ILE A 121 -0.26 12.54 -4.15
CA ILE A 121 -1.59 12.67 -3.54
C ILE A 121 -1.69 11.88 -2.24
N SER A 122 -2.34 12.43 -1.23
CA SER A 122 -2.65 11.74 0.03
C SER A 122 -4.13 11.79 0.35
N PHE A 123 -4.60 10.88 1.20
CA PHE A 123 -5.96 10.90 1.72
C PHE A 123 -5.94 11.37 3.18
N ASP A 124 -6.67 12.45 3.46
CA ASP A 124 -6.92 12.90 4.83
C ASP A 124 -8.19 12.22 5.35
N LEU A 125 -7.99 11.29 6.27
CA LEU A 125 -9.09 10.52 6.85
C LEU A 125 -10.02 11.40 7.69
N ALA A 126 -9.50 12.45 8.32
CA ALA A 126 -10.32 13.31 9.20
C ALA A 126 -11.31 14.15 8.40
N SER A 127 -10.90 14.67 7.23
CA SER A 127 -11.77 15.41 6.32
C SER A 127 -12.56 14.52 5.36
N GLY A 128 -12.11 13.28 5.16
CA GLY A 128 -12.65 12.39 4.12
C GLY A 128 -12.34 12.86 2.70
N SER A 129 -11.21 13.55 2.49
CA SER A 129 -10.86 14.13 1.20
C SER A 129 -9.41 13.91 0.78
N PHE A 130 -9.13 14.06 -0.51
CA PHE A 130 -7.78 13.95 -1.02
C PHE A 130 -7.05 15.29 -0.97
N VAL A 131 -5.75 15.24 -0.72
CA VAL A 131 -4.83 16.37 -0.78
C VAL A 131 -3.87 16.13 -1.92
N ALA A 132 -3.99 16.92 -2.98
CA ALA A 132 -3.10 16.87 -4.14
C ALA A 132 -1.89 17.78 -3.91
N ALA A 133 -0.70 17.30 -4.29
CA ALA A 133 0.56 18.02 -4.09
C ALA A 133 0.80 19.12 -5.14
N ASP A 134 0.32 18.92 -6.37
CA ASP A 134 0.49 19.83 -7.49
C ASP A 134 -0.69 19.77 -8.48
N ASP A 135 -0.62 20.55 -9.56
CA ASP A 135 -1.67 20.64 -10.58
C ASP A 135 -1.92 19.32 -11.33
N ALA A 136 -0.88 18.51 -11.54
CA ALA A 136 -1.03 17.19 -12.16
C ALA A 136 -1.82 16.25 -11.24
N ALA A 137 -1.54 16.29 -9.93
CA ALA A 137 -2.28 15.55 -8.92
C ALA A 137 -3.73 16.04 -8.75
N GLN A 138 -4.02 17.33 -8.98
CA GLN A 138 -5.40 17.86 -8.94
C GLN A 138 -6.32 17.14 -9.93
N VAL A 139 -5.81 16.70 -11.07
CA VAL A 139 -6.58 15.90 -12.04
C VAL A 139 -7.00 14.56 -11.43
N THR A 140 -6.12 13.90 -10.69
CA THR A 140 -6.43 12.66 -9.97
C THR A 140 -7.44 12.90 -8.87
N LYS A 141 -7.23 13.95 -8.06
CA LYS A 141 -8.14 14.33 -6.98
C LYS A 141 -9.57 14.51 -7.49
N ARG A 142 -9.78 15.35 -8.52
CA ARG A 142 -11.10 15.59 -9.09
C ARG A 142 -11.76 14.29 -9.55
N LYS A 143 -11.03 13.42 -10.25
CA LYS A 143 -11.53 12.12 -10.70
C LYS A 143 -11.97 11.22 -9.55
N TRP A 144 -11.18 11.15 -8.48
CA TRP A 144 -11.45 10.29 -7.32
C TRP A 144 -12.50 10.86 -6.36
N GLU A 145 -12.78 12.15 -6.41
CA GLU A 145 -13.85 12.79 -5.63
C GLU A 145 -15.17 12.91 -6.41
N SER A 146 -15.14 12.80 -7.74
CA SER A 146 -16.33 12.90 -8.59
C SER A 146 -17.06 11.58 -8.86
N ASP A 147 -16.54 10.44 -8.43
CA ASP A 147 -17.07 9.10 -8.76
C ASP A 147 -18.24 8.67 -7.87
N ASP A 148 -19.19 9.59 -7.63
CA ASP A 148 -20.27 9.45 -6.64
C ASP A 148 -19.76 9.15 -5.21
N GLY A 149 -18.49 9.50 -4.94
CA GLY A 149 -17.82 9.28 -3.66
C GLY A 149 -17.38 7.82 -3.43
N ILE A 150 -17.45 6.95 -4.43
CA ILE A 150 -17.09 5.53 -4.30
C ILE A 150 -15.62 5.39 -3.87
N THR A 151 -14.69 6.11 -4.50
CA THR A 151 -13.28 6.01 -4.15
C THR A 151 -13.01 6.52 -2.73
N VAL A 152 -13.67 7.61 -2.34
CA VAL A 152 -13.58 8.15 -0.96
C VAL A 152 -14.08 7.11 0.06
N GLN A 153 -15.27 6.54 -0.16
CA GLN A 153 -15.83 5.51 0.72
C GLN A 153 -14.93 4.29 0.83
N GLN A 154 -14.31 3.84 -0.28
CA GLN A 154 -13.35 2.75 -0.26
C GLN A 154 -12.09 3.08 0.55
N ARG A 155 -11.60 4.32 0.53
CA ARG A 155 -10.45 4.73 1.36
C ARG A 155 -10.81 4.75 2.84
N VAL A 156 -11.97 5.31 3.18
CA VAL A 156 -12.48 5.30 4.57
C VAL A 156 -12.63 3.86 5.06
N ALA A 157 -13.35 3.01 4.33
CA ALA A 157 -13.56 1.61 4.71
C ALA A 157 -12.25 0.84 4.89
N TYR A 158 -11.26 1.07 4.02
CA TYR A 158 -9.95 0.45 4.17
C TYR A 158 -9.22 0.91 5.43
N LEU A 159 -9.16 2.23 5.68
CA LEU A 159 -8.36 2.78 6.78
C LEU A 159 -9.01 2.59 8.15
N GLU A 160 -10.33 2.67 8.25
CA GLU A 160 -11.07 2.55 9.51
C GLU A 160 -11.40 1.10 9.89
N HIS A 161 -11.54 0.20 8.91
CA HIS A 161 -12.03 -1.15 9.16
C HIS A 161 -11.04 -2.22 8.68
N SER A 162 -10.80 -2.32 7.37
CA SER A 162 -10.03 -3.43 6.83
C SER A 162 -8.59 -3.46 7.35
N CYS A 163 -7.93 -2.30 7.42
CA CYS A 163 -6.56 -2.22 7.91
C CYS A 163 -6.43 -2.66 9.38
N PRO A 164 -7.19 -2.10 10.34
CA PRO A 164 -7.07 -2.53 11.74
C PRO A 164 -7.54 -3.98 11.96
N GLU A 165 -8.47 -4.51 11.15
CA GLU A 165 -8.81 -5.94 11.16
C GLU A 165 -7.62 -6.82 10.75
N TRP A 166 -6.97 -6.49 9.64
CA TRP A 166 -5.76 -7.20 9.19
C TRP A 166 -4.62 -7.08 10.20
N LEU A 167 -4.41 -5.90 10.79
CA LEU A 167 -3.40 -5.70 11.83
C LEU A 167 -3.64 -6.63 13.03
N ARG A 168 -4.88 -6.70 13.55
CA ARG A 168 -5.22 -7.61 14.65
C ARG A 168 -5.00 -9.08 14.28
N LYS A 169 -5.30 -9.45 13.04
CA LYS A 169 -5.05 -10.80 12.52
C LYS A 169 -3.56 -11.15 12.48
N TYR A 170 -2.72 -10.25 11.98
CA TYR A 170 -1.26 -10.48 11.97
C TYR A 170 -0.65 -10.49 13.37
N ILE A 171 -1.14 -9.67 14.29
CA ILE A 171 -0.78 -9.77 15.72
C ILE A 171 -1.16 -11.15 16.26
N GLY A 172 -2.33 -11.68 15.89
CA GLY A 172 -2.74 -13.04 16.23
C GLY A 172 -1.75 -14.11 15.74
N TYR A 173 -1.23 -13.98 14.52
CA TYR A 173 -0.26 -14.92 13.95
C TYR A 173 1.11 -14.84 14.63
N GLY A 174 1.50 -13.64 15.04
CA GLY A 174 2.81 -13.35 15.60
C GLY A 174 2.85 -13.17 17.11
N ARG A 175 1.77 -13.45 17.86
CA ARG A 175 1.60 -13.00 19.26
C ARG A 175 2.84 -13.23 20.12
N GLU A 176 3.31 -14.47 20.19
CA GLU A 176 4.47 -14.82 21.01
C GLU A 176 5.77 -14.15 20.55
N ALA A 177 5.91 -13.85 19.26
CA ALA A 177 7.10 -13.20 18.70
C ALA A 177 7.04 -11.67 18.85
N LEU A 178 5.83 -11.08 18.86
CA LEU A 178 5.59 -9.65 18.91
C LEU A 178 5.47 -9.11 20.35
N GLU A 179 5.03 -9.92 21.31
CA GLU A 179 4.95 -9.56 22.74
C GLU A 179 6.30 -9.64 23.46
N ARG A 180 7.33 -10.25 22.84
CA ARG A 180 8.70 -10.31 23.37
C ARG A 180 9.54 -9.05 23.08
N LYS A 181 8.91 -8.01 22.55
CA LYS A 181 9.49 -6.69 22.30
C LYS A 181 9.40 -5.81 23.54
#